data_AF-A0A5J5CN74-F1
#
_entry.id   AF-A0A5J5CN74-F1
#
_cell.length_a   1.000
_cell.length_b   1.000
_cell.length_c   1.000
_cell.angle_alpha   90.00
_cell.angle_beta   90.00
_cell.angle_gamma   90.00
#
_symmetry.space_group_name_H-M   'P 1'
#
loop_
_entity.id
_entity.type
_entity.pdbx_description
1 polymer ?
#
loop_
_entity_poly.entity_id
_entity_poly.type
_entity_poly.pdbx_seq_one_letter_code
_entity_poly.pdbx_strand_id
1 'polypeptide(L)'
;CRTALSSRGRRWSRWEVELLGPWLPWLRRQTALFLSPVTDEGCLSVVAENGEDGGGGGSRPNNKYAPAVSLNGFIFILGGAYARATTIYDPDKGNIKAGPNMNHSRQFCSAVILDGKIYATGGIVSSEGPALGNMETFDPCSNTWTLLQSLPCPLFRHGCVVIKKYIQSG
;
A
#
# COMPACT_ATOMS: atom_id res chain seq x y z
N CYS A 1 19.54 -15.16 12.67
CA CYS A 1 19.40 -16.62 12.77
C CYS A 1 19.15 -17.19 11.38
N ARG A 2 20.00 -18.13 10.92
CA ARG A 2 19.86 -18.83 9.63
C ARG A 2 18.92 -20.02 9.80
N THR A 3 18.02 -20.24 8.86
CA THR A 3 17.42 -21.56 8.67
C THR A 3 17.20 -21.83 7.18
N ALA A 4 17.50 -23.07 6.79
CA ALA A 4 17.79 -23.55 5.45
C ALA A 4 16.56 -23.78 4.54
N LEU A 5 16.80 -23.71 3.23
CA LEU A 5 15.90 -24.14 2.16
C LEU A 5 15.81 -25.67 2.09
N SER A 6 14.60 -26.19 1.96
CA SER A 6 14.34 -27.57 1.54
C SER A 6 13.39 -27.54 0.34
N SER A 7 13.90 -27.92 -0.83
CA SER A 7 13.16 -28.08 -2.07
C SER A 7 12.57 -29.49 -2.17
N ARG A 8 11.25 -29.62 -2.06
CA ARG A 8 10.50 -30.79 -2.56
C ARG A 8 9.21 -30.34 -3.21
N GLY A 9 9.10 -30.61 -4.51
CA GLY A 9 8.00 -30.18 -5.36
C GLY A 9 6.65 -30.75 -4.96
N ARG A 10 5.59 -30.00 -5.25
CA ARG A 10 4.20 -30.49 -5.23
C ARG A 10 3.38 -29.82 -6.34
N ARG A 11 2.98 -30.69 -7.28
CA ARG A 11 1.72 -30.77 -8.03
C ARG A 11 0.82 -29.52 -7.99
N TRP A 12 0.64 -28.90 -9.15
CA TRP A 12 -0.30 -27.82 -9.42
C TRP A 12 -1.75 -28.29 -9.19
N SER A 13 -2.51 -27.59 -8.35
CA SER A 13 -3.97 -27.63 -8.37
C SER A 13 -4.48 -26.36 -9.04
N ARG A 14 -5.36 -26.55 -10.03
CA ARG A 14 -6.17 -25.49 -10.64
C ARG A 14 -7.10 -24.95 -9.55
N TRP A 15 -6.91 -23.69 -9.16
CA TRP A 15 -7.80 -23.02 -8.21
C TRP A 15 -8.82 -22.20 -8.98
N GLU A 16 -10.05 -22.69 -8.99
CA GLU A 16 -11.23 -21.91 -9.35
C GLU A 16 -11.47 -20.90 -8.21
N VAL A 17 -11.73 -19.64 -8.56
CA VAL A 17 -11.93 -18.56 -7.58
C VAL A 17 -13.30 -18.72 -6.95
N GLU A 18 -13.40 -19.51 -5.89
CA GLU A 18 -14.59 -19.51 -5.04
C GLU A 18 -14.60 -18.26 -4.17
N LEU A 19 -15.43 -17.31 -4.60
CA LEU A 19 -15.79 -16.07 -3.91
C LEU A 19 -16.66 -16.37 -2.66
N LEU A 20 -16.15 -17.09 -1.67
CA LEU A 20 -16.93 -17.42 -0.46
C LEU A 20 -16.24 -16.98 0.84
N GLY A 21 -16.50 -15.73 1.22
CA GLY A 21 -16.31 -15.14 2.55
C GLY A 21 -17.16 -13.86 2.65
N PRO A 22 -17.65 -13.44 3.83
CA PRO A 22 -18.64 -12.38 3.94
C PRO A 22 -18.05 -11.04 3.49
N TRP A 23 -18.39 -10.68 2.26
CA TRP A 23 -17.97 -9.48 1.56
C TRP A 23 -18.29 -8.22 2.35
N LEU A 24 -17.31 -7.34 2.52
CA LEU A 24 -17.52 -5.94 2.87
C LEU A 24 -18.57 -5.36 1.90
N PRO A 25 -19.77 -4.92 2.36
CA PRO A 25 -20.85 -4.48 1.48
C PRO A 25 -20.49 -3.29 0.56
N TRP A 26 -19.40 -2.59 0.85
CA TRP A 26 -18.96 -1.35 0.18
C TRP A 26 -17.85 -1.55 -0.87
N LEU A 27 -17.28 -2.74 -1.02
CA LEU A 27 -16.17 -2.97 -1.97
C LEU A 27 -16.66 -3.49 -3.34
N ARG A 28 -17.58 -2.78 -3.99
CA ARG A 28 -18.08 -3.17 -5.32
C ARG A 28 -17.45 -2.32 -6.42
N ARG A 29 -16.50 -2.94 -7.15
CA ARG A 29 -15.70 -2.51 -8.33
C ARG A 29 -14.25 -2.17 -7.97
N GLN A 30 -13.37 -3.16 -8.07
CA GLN A 30 -11.92 -2.95 -8.09
C GLN A 30 -11.34 -3.59 -9.35
N THR A 31 -10.44 -2.88 -10.02
CA THR A 31 -9.69 -3.36 -11.17
C THR A 31 -8.45 -4.14 -10.68
N ALA A 32 -8.35 -5.38 -11.16
CA ALA A 32 -7.21 -6.31 -11.14
C ALA A 32 -6.52 -6.62 -9.79
N LEU A 33 -6.88 -7.77 -9.19
CA LEU A 33 -6.04 -8.50 -8.24
C LEU A 33 -5.01 -9.34 -9.00
N PHE A 34 -3.72 -9.18 -8.71
CA PHE A 34 -2.72 -10.21 -8.98
C PHE A 34 -2.07 -10.63 -7.66
N LEU A 35 -2.49 -11.78 -7.14
CA LEU A 35 -1.84 -12.42 -6.00
C LEU A 35 -0.63 -13.20 -6.54
N SER A 36 0.59 -12.70 -6.33
CA SER A 36 1.76 -13.55 -6.50
C SER A 36 1.86 -14.47 -5.29
N PRO A 37 1.86 -15.80 -5.44
CA PRO A 37 2.18 -16.68 -4.33
C PRO A 37 3.68 -16.59 -4.07
N VAL A 38 4.06 -16.60 -2.80
CA VAL A 38 5.44 -16.75 -2.31
C VAL A 38 6.30 -15.48 -2.36
N THR A 39 6.13 -14.60 -1.36
CA THR A 39 7.17 -14.05 -0.47
C THR A 39 6.48 -13.14 0.54
N ASP A 40 7.02 -12.99 1.75
CA ASP A 40 6.52 -12.10 2.83
C ASP A 40 6.44 -10.61 2.44
N GLU A 41 6.66 -10.24 1.17
CA GLU A 41 6.71 -8.87 0.67
C GLU A 41 5.86 -8.68 -0.60
N GLY A 42 4.63 -9.21 -0.59
CA GLY A 42 3.64 -8.92 -1.62
C GLY A 42 3.30 -7.42 -1.65
N CYS A 43 3.84 -6.70 -2.62
CA CYS A 43 3.49 -5.30 -2.87
C CYS A 43 2.25 -5.22 -3.74
N LEU A 44 1.12 -4.81 -3.16
CA LEU A 44 -0.11 -4.50 -3.89
C LEU A 44 -0.49 -3.05 -3.59
N SER A 45 -0.41 -2.17 -4.58
CA SER A 45 -1.02 -0.84 -4.47
C SER A 45 -2.50 -0.94 -4.82
N VAL A 46 -3.38 -1.02 -3.82
CA VAL A 46 -4.83 -0.91 -4.05
C VAL A 46 -5.21 0.56 -4.00
N VAL A 47 -5.78 1.09 -5.08
CA VAL A 47 -6.41 2.41 -5.07
C VAL A 47 -7.82 2.24 -4.50
N ALA A 48 -8.07 2.78 -3.32
CA ALA A 48 -9.43 2.85 -2.79
C ALA A 48 -10.19 3.98 -3.48
N GLU A 49 -11.15 3.63 -4.34
CA GLU A 49 -12.18 4.56 -4.80
C GLU A 49 -13.40 4.36 -3.89
N ASN A 50 -13.65 5.29 -2.98
CA ASN A 50 -14.91 5.31 -2.24
C ASN A 50 -16.01 5.76 -3.23
N GLY A 51 -16.98 4.88 -3.48
CA GLY A 51 -18.24 5.25 -4.12
C GLY A 51 -18.93 6.38 -3.36
N GLU A 52 -19.80 7.13 -4.05
CA GLU A 52 -20.62 8.17 -3.42
C GLU A 52 -21.60 7.51 -2.44
N ASP A 53 -21.29 7.62 -1.14
CA ASP A 53 -22.17 7.13 -0.09
C ASP A 53 -23.35 8.09 0.07
N GLY A 54 -24.55 7.62 -0.31
CA GLY A 54 -25.79 8.22 0.16
C GLY A 54 -25.87 8.18 1.69
N GLY A 55 -25.86 9.36 2.30
CA GLY A 55 -26.39 9.69 3.62
C GLY A 55 -26.19 8.66 4.75
N GLY A 56 -25.04 8.68 5.42
CA GLY A 56 -24.84 8.01 6.70
C GLY A 56 -23.70 8.64 7.49
N GLY A 57 -24.04 9.42 8.52
CA GLY A 57 -23.13 10.25 9.32
C GLY A 57 -22.16 9.49 10.24
N GLY A 58 -21.28 8.68 9.67
CA GLY A 58 -20.04 8.23 10.31
C GLY A 58 -18.86 8.85 9.55
N SER A 59 -18.00 9.61 10.24
CA SER A 59 -16.80 10.22 9.66
C SER A 59 -15.78 9.14 9.25
N ARG A 60 -16.03 8.47 8.12
CA ARG A 60 -15.10 7.54 7.50
C ARG A 60 -13.91 8.31 6.93
N PRO A 61 -12.68 7.80 7.06
CA PRO A 61 -11.52 8.46 6.48
C PRO A 61 -11.68 8.53 4.95
N ASN A 62 -11.60 9.76 4.42
CA ASN A 62 -11.70 10.02 2.98
C ASN A 62 -10.37 9.64 2.31
N ASN A 63 -10.22 8.37 1.95
CA ASN A 63 -8.99 7.83 1.38
C ASN A 63 -9.05 7.76 -0.16
N LYS A 64 -9.84 8.64 -0.81
CA LYS A 64 -9.94 8.68 -2.27
C LYS A 64 -8.55 8.81 -2.89
N TYR A 65 -8.22 7.89 -3.78
CA TYR A 65 -6.95 7.85 -4.50
C TYR A 65 -5.71 7.58 -3.63
N ALA A 66 -5.90 7.05 -2.42
CA ALA A 66 -4.81 6.56 -1.59
C ALA A 66 -4.33 5.19 -2.11
N PRO A 67 -3.02 4.94 -2.20
CA PRO A 67 -2.51 3.58 -2.25
C PRO A 67 -2.67 2.89 -0.89
N ALA A 68 -2.77 1.57 -0.94
CA ALA A 68 -2.62 0.71 0.23
C ALA A 68 -1.42 -0.23 0.06
N VAL A 69 -0.85 -0.73 1.16
CA VAL A 69 0.17 -1.80 1.19
C VAL A 69 -0.02 -2.69 2.43
N SER A 70 0.41 -3.95 2.37
CA SER A 70 0.32 -4.88 3.51
C SER A 70 1.68 -5.12 4.17
N LEU A 71 1.82 -4.83 5.46
CA LEU A 71 3.04 -5.04 6.22
C LEU A 71 2.71 -5.58 7.62
N ASN A 72 3.38 -6.67 8.03
CA ASN A 72 3.24 -7.28 9.37
C ASN A 72 1.78 -7.61 9.74
N GLY A 73 0.99 -8.11 8.79
CA GLY A 73 -0.43 -8.46 9.00
C GLY A 73 -1.40 -7.28 9.00
N PHE A 74 -0.92 -6.04 8.87
CA PHE A 74 -1.75 -4.85 8.78
C PHE A 74 -1.82 -4.31 7.36
N ILE A 75 -2.92 -3.62 7.03
CA ILE A 75 -3.05 -2.86 5.78
C ILE A 75 -2.83 -1.37 6.10
N PHE A 76 -1.86 -0.76 5.44
CA PHE A 76 -1.57 0.66 5.54
C PHE A 76 -2.16 1.38 4.33
N ILE A 77 -3.01 2.37 4.56
CA ILE A 77 -3.60 3.24 3.54
C ILE A 77 -2.99 4.63 3.72
N LEU A 78 -2.39 5.16 2.66
CA LEU A 78 -1.48 6.30 2.76
C LEU A 78 -2.04 7.52 2.01
N GLY A 79 -2.33 8.59 2.73
CA GLY A 79 -2.87 9.82 2.15
C GLY A 79 -4.25 9.60 1.53
N GLY A 80 -4.40 10.01 0.28
CA GLY A 80 -5.69 10.19 -0.38
C GLY A 80 -6.35 11.51 0.03
N ALA A 81 -7.20 12.05 -0.83
CA ALA A 81 -7.88 13.34 -0.63
C ALA A 81 -6.97 14.47 -0.09
N TYR A 82 -5.73 14.54 -0.59
CA TYR A 82 -4.70 15.50 -0.14
C TYR A 82 -4.36 15.42 1.36
N ALA A 83 -4.52 14.26 1.98
CA ALA A 83 -4.16 14.03 3.38
C ALA A 83 -2.70 13.61 3.55
N ARG A 84 -2.16 13.90 4.73
CA ARG A 84 -0.88 13.37 5.25
C ARG A 84 -1.06 12.06 6.03
N ALA A 85 -2.30 11.60 6.16
CA ALA A 85 -2.68 10.57 7.10
C ALA A 85 -2.11 9.21 6.72
N THR A 86 -1.69 8.45 7.73
CA THR A 86 -1.46 7.02 7.63
C THR A 86 -2.61 6.33 8.35
N THR A 87 -3.43 5.59 7.62
CA THR A 87 -4.52 4.79 8.20
C THR A 87 -4.07 3.34 8.24
N ILE A 88 -4.16 2.69 9.41
CA ILE A 88 -3.74 1.31 9.60
C ILE A 88 -4.97 0.48 9.94
N TYR A 89 -5.26 -0.52 9.10
CA TYR A 89 -6.35 -1.46 9.29
C TYR A 89 -5.82 -2.80 9.81
N ASP A 90 -6.42 -3.27 10.90
CA ASP A 90 -6.20 -4.59 11.49
C ASP A 90 -7.30 -5.53 10.97
N PRO A 91 -6.99 -6.43 10.00
CA PRO A 91 -7.98 -7.31 9.40
C PRO A 91 -8.52 -8.36 10.39
N ASP A 92 -7.74 -8.73 11.40
CA ASP A 92 -8.14 -9.72 12.40
C ASP A 92 -9.18 -9.14 13.36
N LYS A 93 -9.08 -7.84 13.67
CA LYS A 93 -10.03 -7.13 14.54
C LYS A 93 -11.10 -6.35 13.80
N GLY A 94 -10.97 -6.21 12.48
CA GLY A 94 -11.85 -5.39 11.66
C GLY A 94 -11.87 -3.91 12.06
N ASN A 95 -10.77 -3.39 12.63
CA ASN A 95 -10.71 -2.03 13.14
C ASN A 95 -9.62 -1.20 12.47
N ILE A 96 -9.72 0.12 12.63
CA ILE A 96 -8.80 1.10 12.06
C ILE A 96 -8.14 1.87 13.19
N LYS A 97 -6.84 2.14 13.06
CA LYS A 97 -6.08 3.07 13.89
C LYS A 97 -5.33 4.09 13.05
N ALA A 98 -5.11 5.28 13.60
CA ALA A 98 -4.25 6.28 13.00
C ALA A 98 -2.77 5.91 13.23
N GLY A 99 -1.96 5.99 12.19
CA GLY A 99 -0.50 5.96 12.25
C GLY A 99 0.09 7.38 12.24
N PRO A 100 1.44 7.50 12.27
CA PRO A 100 2.10 8.79 12.15
C PRO A 100 1.84 9.41 10.78
N ASN A 101 1.72 10.72 10.74
CA ASN A 101 1.53 11.45 9.49
C ASN A 101 2.81 11.46 8.65
N MET A 102 2.64 11.35 7.33
CA MET A 102 3.68 11.68 6.37
C MET A 102 4.08 13.15 6.48
N ASN A 103 5.24 13.52 5.97
CA ASN A 103 5.70 14.90 5.94
C ASN A 103 4.88 15.74 4.94
N HIS A 104 4.49 15.15 3.81
CA HIS A 104 3.67 15.81 2.78
C HIS A 104 2.32 15.14 2.59
N SER A 105 1.31 15.92 2.20
CA SER A 105 0.05 15.38 1.72
C SER A 105 0.25 14.69 0.39
N ARG A 106 -0.44 13.56 0.17
CA ARG A 106 -0.28 12.79 -1.06
C ARG A 106 -1.61 12.24 -1.54
N GLN A 107 -2.04 12.68 -2.73
CA GLN A 107 -3.09 12.04 -3.52
C GLN A 107 -2.47 11.46 -4.79
N PHE A 108 -2.99 10.32 -5.29
CA PHE A 108 -2.43 9.65 -6.48
C PHE A 108 -0.94 9.29 -6.36
N CYS A 109 -0.44 9.08 -5.14
CA CYS A 109 0.91 8.54 -4.92
C CYS A 109 0.92 7.02 -5.10
N SER A 110 2.12 6.46 -5.17
CA SER A 110 2.34 5.01 -5.12
C SER A 110 3.06 4.63 -3.85
N ALA A 111 2.85 3.40 -3.40
CA ALA A 111 3.57 2.85 -2.25
C ALA A 111 3.99 1.40 -2.46
N VAL A 112 5.15 1.05 -1.87
CA VAL A 112 5.72 -0.30 -1.91
C VAL A 112 6.38 -0.65 -0.56
N ILE A 113 6.57 -1.94 -0.32
CA ILE A 113 7.34 -2.46 0.80
C ILE A 113 8.71 -2.90 0.31
N LEU A 114 9.76 -2.46 0.99
CA LEU A 114 11.11 -2.95 0.76
C LEU A 114 11.81 -3.11 2.11
N ASP A 115 12.27 -4.32 2.37
CA ASP A 115 13.09 -4.67 3.54
C ASP A 115 12.42 -4.24 4.86
N GLY A 116 11.14 -4.59 5.00
CA GLY A 116 10.33 -4.29 6.19
C GLY A 116 9.91 -2.83 6.37
N LYS A 117 10.19 -1.94 5.41
CA LYS A 117 9.76 -0.53 5.44
C LYS A 117 8.79 -0.22 4.32
N ILE A 118 7.95 0.78 4.53
CA ILE A 118 7.03 1.28 3.50
C ILE A 118 7.66 2.49 2.83
N TYR A 119 7.57 2.58 1.51
CA TYR A 119 8.04 3.71 0.72
C TYR A 119 6.85 4.33 0.01
N ALA A 120 6.67 5.64 0.15
CA ALA A 120 5.67 6.43 -0.56
C ALA A 120 6.38 7.36 -1.57
N THR A 121 5.91 7.37 -2.82
CA THR A 121 6.54 8.10 -3.91
C THR A 121 5.54 8.96 -4.66
N GLY A 122 5.95 10.18 -4.99
CA GLY A 122 5.17 11.11 -5.81
C GLY A 122 3.80 11.47 -5.23
N GLY A 123 2.85 11.73 -6.12
CA GLY A 123 1.51 12.23 -5.83
C GLY A 123 1.38 13.74 -6.03
N ILE A 124 0.24 14.29 -5.64
CA ILE A 124 -0.06 15.72 -5.66
C ILE A 124 -0.55 16.18 -4.29
N VAL A 125 -0.24 17.43 -3.93
CA VAL A 125 -0.61 18.07 -2.66
C VAL A 125 -1.92 18.86 -2.74
N SER A 126 -2.33 19.24 -3.95
CA SER A 126 -3.57 19.96 -4.25
C SER A 126 -3.98 19.71 -5.71
N SER A 127 -5.19 20.14 -6.11
CA SER A 127 -5.70 19.98 -7.49
C SER A 127 -4.94 20.80 -8.53
N GLU A 128 -4.43 21.97 -8.14
CA GLU A 128 -3.72 22.91 -9.01
C GLU A 128 -2.20 22.91 -8.78
N GLY A 129 -1.73 22.11 -7.81
CA GLY A 129 -0.33 22.06 -7.41
C GLY A 129 0.52 21.17 -8.32
N PRO A 130 1.85 21.40 -8.33
CA PRO A 130 2.75 20.51 -9.06
C PRO A 130 2.77 19.11 -8.44
N ALA A 131 3.14 18.12 -9.25
CA ALA A 131 3.44 16.78 -8.76
C ALA A 131 4.65 16.81 -7.80
N LEU A 132 4.67 15.86 -6.87
CA LEU A 132 5.78 15.66 -5.96
C LEU A 132 6.89 14.85 -6.64
N GLY A 133 8.12 15.34 -6.54
CA GLY A 133 9.32 14.55 -6.80
C GLY A 133 9.85 13.83 -5.55
N ASN A 134 9.46 14.28 -4.36
CA ASN A 134 9.99 13.71 -3.12
C ASN A 134 9.43 12.31 -2.82
N MET A 135 10.23 11.55 -2.09
CA MET A 135 9.87 10.23 -1.56
C MET A 135 9.98 10.24 -0.04
N GLU A 136 9.23 9.36 0.61
CA GLU A 136 9.29 9.19 2.06
C GLU A 136 9.26 7.71 2.41
N THR A 137 9.92 7.35 3.52
CA THR A 137 9.89 6.00 4.06
C THR A 137 9.33 5.97 5.47
N PHE A 138 8.49 5.00 5.75
CA PHE A 138 8.01 4.67 7.08
C PHE A 138 8.79 3.48 7.63
N ASP A 139 9.43 3.70 8.77
CA ASP A 139 10.06 2.66 9.55
C ASP A 139 9.13 2.25 10.70
N PRO A 140 8.61 1.02 10.72
CA PRO A 140 7.71 0.56 11.77
C PRO A 140 8.41 0.40 13.13
N CYS A 141 9.74 0.25 13.16
CA CYS A 141 10.50 0.10 14.40
C CYS A 141 10.59 1.43 15.17
N SER A 142 10.81 2.54 14.46
CA SER A 142 10.82 3.88 15.07
C SER A 142 9.45 4.56 15.03
N ASN A 143 8.50 4.02 14.26
CA ASN A 143 7.18 4.60 14.02
C ASN A 143 7.27 6.04 13.47
N THR A 144 8.16 6.26 12.49
CA THR A 144 8.42 7.58 11.91
C THR A 144 8.48 7.56 10.39
N TRP A 145 8.03 8.66 9.78
CA TRP A 145 8.24 8.96 8.37
C TRP A 145 9.49 9.82 8.18
N THR A 146 10.36 9.41 7.26
CA THR A 146 11.60 10.11 6.93
C THR A 146 11.62 10.47 5.45
N LEU A 147 11.96 11.72 5.13
CA LEU A 147 12.17 12.17 3.76
C LEU A 147 13.40 11.50 3.14
N LEU A 148 13.27 11.08 1.89
CA LEU A 148 14.33 10.50 1.09
C LEU A 148 14.71 11.43 -0.07
N GLN A 149 15.73 11.02 -0.83
CA GLN A 149 16.10 11.69 -2.07
C GLN A 149 14.91 11.72 -3.05
N SER A 150 14.83 12.79 -3.81
CA SER A 150 13.77 12.95 -4.81
C SER A 150 13.98 12.07 -6.04
N LEU A 151 12.88 11.68 -6.66
CA LEU A 151 12.85 11.09 -7.99
C LEU A 151 13.45 12.05 -9.03
N PRO A 152 14.01 11.53 -10.14
CA PRO A 152 14.52 12.37 -11.24
C PRO A 152 13.46 13.27 -11.86
N CYS A 153 12.19 12.87 -11.80
CA CYS A 153 11.05 13.63 -12.30
C CYS A 153 9.88 13.51 -11.30
N PRO A 154 9.12 14.58 -11.04
CA PRO A 154 7.87 14.51 -10.29
C PRO A 154 6.79 13.69 -10.99
N LEU A 155 6.06 12.84 -10.23
CA LEU A 155 5.08 11.87 -10.79
C LEU A 155 3.81 11.83 -9.94
N PHE A 156 2.67 11.52 -10.56
CA PHE A 156 1.42 11.14 -9.90
C PHE A 156 0.62 10.20 -10.82
N ARG A 157 -0.29 9.39 -10.25
CA ARG A 157 -1.01 8.31 -10.98
C ARG A 157 -0.08 7.27 -11.63
N HIS A 158 1.13 7.13 -11.10
CA HIS A 158 2.09 6.13 -11.55
C HIS A 158 1.94 4.83 -10.77
N GLY A 159 2.52 3.75 -11.30
CA GLY A 159 2.75 2.50 -10.56
C GLY A 159 4.18 2.45 -9.99
N CYS A 160 4.36 1.69 -8.92
CA CYS A 160 5.66 1.43 -8.32
C CYS A 160 5.76 -0.05 -7.98
N VAL A 161 6.92 -0.65 -8.25
CA VAL A 161 7.23 -2.06 -7.95
C VAL A 161 8.64 -2.18 -7.42
N VAL A 162 8.89 -3.20 -6.61
CA VAL A 162 10.21 -3.49 -6.05
C VAL A 162 10.87 -4.59 -6.87
N ILE A 163 12.14 -4.38 -7.22
CA ILE A 163 12.98 -5.35 -7.92
C ILE A 163 14.21 -5.62 -7.07
N LYS A 164 14.35 -6.83 -6.52
CA LYS A 164 15.54 -7.26 -5.78
C LYS A 164 16.53 -7.92 -6.75
N LYS A 165 17.67 -7.26 -6.99
CA LYS A 165 18.75 -7.82 -7.84
C LYS A 165 19.73 -8.60 -6.98
N TYR A 166 19.79 -9.91 -7.16
CA TYR A 166 20.86 -10.73 -6.59
C TYR A 166 22.10 -10.61 -7.48
N ILE A 167 23.14 -9.95 -6.99
CA ILE A 167 24.45 -9.96 -7.64
C ILE A 167 25.18 -11.18 -7.08
N GLN A 168 25.41 -12.20 -7.91
CA GLN A 168 26.35 -13.26 -7.56
C GLN A 168 27.76 -12.67 -7.63
N SER A 169 28.37 -12.44 -6.47
CA SER A 169 29.82 -12.26 -6.38
C SER A 169 30.48 -13.58 -6.76
N GLY A 170 31.20 -13.58 -7.89
CA GLY A 170 31.99 -14.71 -8.37
C GLY A 170 33.28 -14.92 -7.59
#